data_AF-A0A820GYR0-F1
#
_entry.id   AF-A0A820GYR0-F1
#
_cell.length_a   1.000
_cell.length_b   1.000
_cell.length_c   1.000
_cell.angle_alpha   90.00
_cell.angle_beta   90.00
_cell.angle_gamma   90.00
#
_symmetry.space_group_name_H-M   'P 1'
#
loop_
_entity.id
_entity.type
_entity.pdbx_description
1 polymer ?
#
loop_
_entity_poly.entity_id
_entity_poly.type
_entity_poly.pdbx_seq_one_letter_code
_entity_poly.pdbx_strand_id
1 'polypeptide(L)'
;MDLTKHQQILNDELNYITNEYNEFKQRINEQKQNPQNHLLINQIDEWERNSIGIIQQKAEDCRKIAMGYLPAYFNDINKKFNDLSGQIKQIHQENEFNEINLNYLRHELIEITQELNNSSKIFIKENSHSFINEISIILSAKSKFNKWKQNAITVAGGNRQGQRLS
;
A
#
# COMPACT_ATOMS: atom_id res chain seq x y z
N MET A 1 -15.41 -60.45 13.71
CA MET A 1 -14.49 -59.70 12.82
C MET A 1 -13.13 -60.36 12.93
N ASP A 2 -12.49 -60.71 11.82
CA ASP A 2 -11.19 -61.40 11.79
C ASP A 2 -10.08 -60.41 12.17
N LEU A 3 -9.18 -60.82 13.07
CA LEU A 3 -8.07 -60.00 13.58
C LEU A 3 -7.16 -59.48 12.45
N THR A 4 -7.00 -60.30 11.40
CA THR A 4 -6.19 -59.96 10.22
C THR A 4 -6.82 -58.81 9.41
N LYS A 5 -8.14 -58.84 9.22
CA LYS A 5 -8.89 -57.76 8.54
C LYS A 5 -8.82 -56.45 9.33
N HIS A 6 -8.92 -56.52 10.65
CA HIS A 6 -8.79 -55.34 11.51
C HIS A 6 -7.39 -54.72 11.42
N GLN A 7 -6.33 -55.54 11.43
CA GLN A 7 -4.95 -55.06 11.25
C GLN A 7 -4.72 -54.43 9.87
N GLN A 8 -5.34 -54.99 8.83
CA GLN A 8 -5.25 -54.44 7.47
C GLN A 8 -5.88 -53.05 7.38
N ILE A 9 -7.08 -52.85 7.96
CA ILE A 9 -7.75 -51.54 8.00
C ILE A 9 -6.87 -50.49 8.71
N LEU A 10 -6.27 -50.86 9.86
CA LEU A 10 -5.39 -49.95 10.59
C LEU A 10 -4.13 -49.58 9.79
N ASN A 11 -3.57 -50.51 9.03
CA ASN A 11 -2.43 -50.23 8.15
C ASN A 11 -2.81 -49.29 7.02
N ASP A 12 -3.99 -49.47 6.42
CA ASP A 12 -4.49 -48.59 5.35
C ASP A 12 -4.73 -47.16 5.88
N GLU A 13 -5.29 -47.02 7.09
CA GLU A 13 -5.43 -45.73 7.77
C GLU A 13 -4.08 -45.07 8.07
N LEU A 14 -3.10 -45.83 8.56
CA LEU A 14 -1.76 -45.30 8.83
C LEU A 14 -1.05 -44.85 7.53
N ASN A 15 -1.22 -45.60 6.44
CA ASN A 15 -0.68 -45.24 5.14
C ASN A 15 -1.31 -43.94 4.62
N TYR A 16 -2.64 -43.80 4.76
CA TYR A 16 -3.34 -42.56 4.43
C TYR A 16 -2.80 -41.37 5.22
N ILE A 17 -2.69 -41.49 6.54
CA ILE A 17 -2.13 -40.43 7.41
C ILE A 17 -0.68 -40.08 7.00
N THR A 18 0.12 -41.09 6.66
CA THR A 18 1.51 -40.89 6.24
C THR A 18 1.59 -40.10 4.94
N ASN A 19 0.70 -40.37 3.99
CA ASN A 19 0.62 -39.62 2.74
C ASN A 19 0.21 -38.16 2.97
N GLU A 20 -0.85 -37.92 3.75
CA GLU A 20 -1.29 -36.56 4.12
C GLU A 20 -0.16 -35.77 4.82
N TYR A 21 0.58 -36.42 5.72
CA TYR A 21 1.74 -35.81 6.39
C TYR A 21 2.83 -35.42 5.40
N ASN A 22 3.15 -36.29 4.44
CA ASN A 22 4.18 -36.04 3.44
C ASN A 22 3.78 -34.88 2.50
N GLU A 23 2.52 -34.84 2.06
CA GLU A 23 1.99 -33.71 1.27
C GLU A 23 2.05 -32.40 2.05
N PHE A 24 1.63 -32.41 3.32
CA PHE A 24 1.67 -31.23 4.16
C PHE A 24 3.12 -30.72 4.36
N LYS A 25 4.06 -31.64 4.62
CA LYS A 25 5.49 -31.32 4.74
C LYS A 25 6.04 -30.71 3.44
N GLN A 26 5.62 -31.22 2.28
CA GLN A 26 6.00 -30.66 0.99
C GLN A 26 5.47 -29.22 0.85
N ARG A 27 4.17 -28.97 1.13
CA ARG A 27 3.59 -27.63 1.07
C ARG A 27 4.31 -26.63 1.99
N ILE A 28 4.71 -27.06 3.20
CA ILE A 28 5.54 -26.23 4.10
C ILE A 28 6.88 -25.88 3.47
N ASN A 29 7.56 -26.86 2.86
CA ASN A 29 8.86 -26.64 2.26
C ASN A 29 8.78 -25.70 1.05
N GLU A 30 7.73 -25.83 0.23
CA GLU A 30 7.46 -24.93 -0.89
C GLU A 30 7.24 -23.49 -0.40
N GLN A 31 6.44 -23.29 0.65
CA GLN A 31 6.26 -21.95 1.23
C GLN A 31 7.53 -21.38 1.88
N LYS A 32 8.40 -22.23 2.44
CA LYS A 32 9.71 -21.79 2.95
C LYS A 32 10.65 -21.36 1.84
N GLN A 33 10.62 -22.05 0.70
CA GLN A 33 11.43 -21.72 -0.47
C GLN A 33 10.93 -20.46 -1.17
N ASN A 34 9.61 -20.23 -1.17
CA ASN A 34 9.01 -19.02 -1.72
C ASN A 34 8.04 -18.34 -0.73
N PRO A 35 8.56 -17.60 0.27
CA PRO A 35 7.73 -16.91 1.25
C PRO A 35 6.86 -15.79 0.64
N GLN A 36 7.20 -15.29 -0.54
CA GLN A 36 6.45 -14.23 -1.23
C GLN A 36 5.05 -14.71 -1.62
N ASN A 37 4.88 -16.01 -1.88
CA ASN A 37 3.56 -16.58 -2.19
C ASN A 37 2.68 -16.79 -0.96
N HIS A 38 3.17 -16.49 0.25
CA HIS A 38 2.41 -16.66 1.47
C HIS A 38 1.22 -15.69 1.50
N LEU A 39 0.06 -16.16 1.95
CA LEU A 39 -1.20 -15.38 1.93
C LEU A 39 -1.07 -14.02 2.63
N LEU A 40 -0.33 -13.95 3.74
CA LEU A 40 -0.08 -12.68 4.45
C LEU A 40 0.72 -11.68 3.62
N ILE A 41 1.66 -12.14 2.78
CA ILE A 41 2.43 -11.26 1.90
C ILE A 41 1.55 -10.78 0.76
N ASN A 42 0.82 -11.69 0.10
CA ASN A 42 -0.14 -11.33 -0.95
C ASN A 42 -1.17 -10.29 -0.47
N GLN A 43 -1.61 -10.37 0.79
CA GLN A 43 -2.52 -9.41 1.38
C GLN A 43 -1.89 -8.02 1.55
N ILE A 44 -0.61 -7.96 1.95
CA ILE A 44 0.16 -6.70 2.01
C ILE A 44 0.28 -6.12 0.59
N ASP A 45 0.64 -6.94 -0.41
CA ASP A 45 0.80 -6.51 -1.80
C ASP A 45 -0.51 -6.00 -2.41
N GLU A 46 -1.64 -6.59 -2.04
CA GLU A 46 -2.96 -6.10 -2.44
C GLU A 46 -3.26 -4.72 -1.83
N TRP A 47 -3.01 -4.56 -0.52
CA TRP A 47 -3.21 -3.28 0.16
C TRP A 47 -2.28 -2.19 -0.35
N GLU A 48 -1.04 -2.52 -0.67
CA GLU A 48 -0.08 -1.61 -1.30
C GLU A 48 -0.60 -1.13 -2.66
N ARG A 49 -0.96 -2.07 -3.56
CA ARG A 49 -1.47 -1.74 -4.90
C ARG A 49 -2.72 -0.87 -4.83
N ASN A 50 -3.65 -1.20 -3.94
CA ASN A 50 -4.86 -0.40 -3.74
C ASN A 50 -4.55 1.01 -3.25
N SER A 51 -3.62 1.14 -2.29
CA SER A 51 -3.20 2.43 -1.75
C SER A 51 -2.56 3.33 -2.81
N ILE A 52 -1.67 2.76 -3.64
CA ILE A 52 -1.07 3.47 -4.78
C ILE A 52 -2.15 3.94 -5.75
N GLY A 53 -3.11 3.08 -6.08
CA GLY A 53 -4.22 3.42 -6.97
C GLY A 53 -5.05 4.60 -6.44
N ILE A 54 -5.36 4.62 -5.15
CA ILE A 54 -6.10 5.72 -4.51
C ILE A 54 -5.32 7.04 -4.59
N ILE A 55 -4.00 7.01 -4.31
CA ILE A 55 -3.13 8.20 -4.42
C ILE A 55 -3.10 8.72 -5.86
N GLN A 56 -2.90 7.83 -6.83
CA GLN A 56 -2.83 8.19 -8.25
C GLN A 56 -4.15 8.79 -8.74
N GLN A 57 -5.28 8.17 -8.41
CA GLN A 57 -6.60 8.67 -8.77
C GLN A 57 -6.82 10.07 -8.18
N LYS A 58 -6.50 10.26 -6.90
CA LYS A 58 -6.69 11.55 -6.24
C LYS A 58 -5.81 12.65 -6.85
N ALA A 59 -4.56 12.31 -7.16
CA ALA A 59 -3.65 13.24 -7.83
C ALA A 59 -4.17 13.63 -9.22
N GLU A 60 -4.71 12.68 -9.99
CA GLU A 60 -5.28 12.94 -11.31
C GLU A 60 -6.53 13.82 -11.23
N ASP A 61 -7.42 13.57 -10.26
CA ASP A 61 -8.59 14.42 -10.04
C ASP A 61 -8.19 15.86 -9.72
N CYS A 62 -7.18 16.05 -8.86
CA CYS A 62 -6.64 17.37 -8.55
C CYS A 62 -6.02 18.04 -9.78
N ARG A 63 -5.28 17.30 -10.63
CA ARG A 63 -4.73 17.83 -11.90
C ARG A 63 -5.84 18.28 -12.84
N LYS A 64 -6.90 17.48 -13.01
CA LYS A 64 -8.04 17.84 -13.86
C LYS A 64 -8.73 19.10 -13.40
N ILE A 65 -8.95 19.24 -12.10
CA ILE A 65 -9.52 20.46 -11.51
C ILE A 65 -8.61 21.66 -11.82
N ALA A 66 -7.31 21.55 -11.54
CA ALA A 66 -6.36 22.63 -11.82
C ALA A 66 -6.34 23.00 -13.32
N MET A 67 -6.28 22.01 -14.21
CA MET A 67 -6.32 22.20 -15.66
C MET A 67 -7.61 22.88 -16.13
N GLY A 68 -8.75 22.62 -15.48
CA GLY A 68 -10.02 23.27 -15.79
C GLY A 68 -10.01 24.79 -15.58
N TYR A 69 -9.20 25.29 -14.66
CA TYR A 69 -9.07 26.72 -14.37
C TYR A 69 -7.99 27.42 -15.21
N LEU A 70 -7.01 26.68 -15.74
CA LEU A 70 -5.91 27.25 -16.53
C LEU A 70 -6.38 28.09 -17.73
N PRO A 71 -7.41 27.70 -18.52
CA PRO A 71 -7.88 28.51 -19.63
C PRO A 71 -8.33 29.91 -19.22
N ALA A 72 -9.12 30.01 -18.13
CA ALA A 72 -9.60 31.30 -17.63
C ALA A 72 -8.43 32.16 -17.12
N TYR A 73 -7.50 31.54 -16.40
CA TYR A 73 -6.28 32.19 -15.92
C TYR A 73 -5.42 32.74 -17.08
N PHE A 74 -5.16 31.95 -18.11
CA PHE A 74 -4.40 32.42 -19.27
C PHE A 74 -5.15 33.47 -20.09
N ASN A 75 -6.49 33.42 -20.14
CA ASN A 75 -7.28 34.47 -20.77
C ASN A 75 -7.12 35.82 -20.07
N ASP A 76 -7.09 35.84 -18.73
CA ASP A 76 -6.87 37.06 -17.96
C ASP A 76 -5.48 37.65 -18.21
N ILE A 77 -4.44 36.80 -18.24
CA ILE A 77 -3.07 37.21 -18.56
C ILE A 77 -2.99 37.77 -19.98
N ASN A 78 -3.58 37.07 -20.96
CA ASN A 78 -3.61 37.51 -22.34
C ASN A 78 -4.31 38.86 -22.50
N LYS A 79 -5.37 39.12 -21.73
CA LYS A 79 -6.05 40.41 -21.73
C LYS A 79 -5.11 41.53 -21.27
N LYS A 80 -4.46 41.36 -20.12
CA LYS A 80 -3.46 42.33 -19.61
C LYS A 80 -2.31 42.55 -20.59
N PHE A 81 -1.81 41.47 -21.19
CA PHE A 81 -0.75 41.53 -22.18
C PHE A 81 -1.17 42.28 -23.45
N ASN A 82 -2.40 42.05 -23.93
CA ASN A 82 -2.95 42.77 -25.08
C ASN A 82 -3.16 44.26 -24.77
N ASP A 83 -3.61 44.60 -23.57
CA ASP A 83 -3.76 45.98 -23.12
C ASP A 83 -2.40 46.70 -23.10
N LEU A 84 -1.37 46.05 -22.54
CA LEU A 84 0.02 46.55 -22.56
C LEU A 84 0.55 46.73 -23.99
N SER A 85 0.30 45.75 -24.87
CA SER A 85 0.67 45.82 -26.29
C SER A 85 0.00 47.01 -27.00
N GLY A 86 -1.27 47.28 -26.68
CA GLY A 86 -2.01 48.45 -27.17
C GLY A 86 -1.36 49.77 -26.75
N GLN A 87 -1.02 49.89 -25.46
CA GLN A 87 -0.36 51.08 -24.92
C GLN A 87 1.02 51.33 -25.56
N ILE A 88 1.82 50.27 -25.75
CA ILE A 88 3.13 50.37 -26.43
C ILE A 88 2.95 50.91 -27.86
N LYS A 89 1.99 50.38 -28.61
CA LYS A 89 1.70 50.83 -29.97
C LYS A 89 1.27 52.28 -30.01
N GLN A 90 0.41 52.69 -29.08
CA GLN A 90 -0.07 54.07 -29.00
C GLN A 90 1.07 55.05 -28.74
N ILE A 91 1.90 54.79 -27.72
CA ILE A 91 3.08 55.63 -27.41
C ILE A 91 4.03 55.74 -28.62
N HIS A 92 4.23 54.63 -29.34
CA HIS A 92 5.05 54.64 -30.55
C HIS A 92 4.43 55.44 -31.69
N GLN A 93 3.10 55.38 -31.88
CA GLN A 93 2.40 56.12 -32.93
C GLN A 93 2.36 57.62 -32.65
N GLU A 94 2.13 57.99 -31.39
CA GLU A 94 2.06 59.39 -30.95
C GLU A 94 3.46 60.00 -30.78
N ASN A 95 4.51 59.17 -30.76
CA ASN A 95 5.90 59.57 -30.49
C ASN A 95 6.06 60.25 -29.10
N GLU A 96 5.16 59.95 -28.16
CA GLU A 96 5.06 60.53 -26.81
C GLU A 96 5.73 59.66 -25.75
N PHE A 97 6.92 59.15 -26.05
CA PHE A 97 7.69 58.41 -25.04
C PHE A 97 8.43 59.36 -24.10
N ASN A 98 8.34 59.08 -22.81
CA ASN A 98 9.11 59.74 -21.76
C ASN A 98 9.46 58.72 -20.66
N GLU A 99 10.30 59.14 -19.71
CA GLU A 99 10.77 58.24 -18.64
C GLU A 99 9.63 57.66 -17.79
N ILE A 100 8.58 58.46 -17.54
CA ILE A 100 7.41 58.03 -16.76
C ILE A 100 6.68 56.90 -17.49
N ASN A 101 6.39 57.10 -18.78
CA ASN A 101 5.69 56.12 -19.62
C ASN A 101 6.51 54.82 -19.75
N LEU A 102 7.83 54.92 -19.95
CA LEU A 102 8.71 53.75 -20.04
C LEU A 102 8.82 52.97 -18.72
N ASN A 103 8.88 53.66 -17.59
CA ASN A 103 8.91 53.01 -16.27
C ASN A 103 7.58 52.33 -15.96
N TYR A 104 6.45 52.95 -16.31
CA TYR A 104 5.12 52.33 -16.17
C TYR A 104 5.01 51.03 -16.97
N LEU A 105 5.38 51.04 -18.26
CA LEU A 105 5.34 49.84 -19.11
C LEU A 105 6.22 48.71 -18.57
N ARG A 106 7.41 49.04 -18.02
CA ARG A 106 8.28 48.04 -17.37
C ARG A 106 7.63 47.44 -16.13
N HIS A 107 6.98 48.27 -15.32
CA HIS A 107 6.31 47.82 -14.11
C HIS A 107 5.16 46.86 -14.44
N GLU A 108 4.28 47.24 -15.37
CA GLU A 108 3.19 46.37 -15.85
C GLU A 108 3.71 45.03 -16.38
N LEU A 109 4.80 45.05 -17.14
CA LEU A 109 5.42 43.82 -17.64
C LEU A 109 5.93 42.92 -16.50
N ILE A 110 6.51 43.50 -15.46
CA ILE A 110 6.94 42.77 -14.26
C ILE A 110 5.74 42.15 -13.54
N GLU A 111 4.66 42.91 -13.36
CA GLU A 111 3.43 42.41 -12.71
C GLU A 111 2.81 41.25 -13.49
N ILE A 112 2.63 41.39 -14.80
CA ILE A 112 2.12 40.32 -15.67
C ILE A 112 3.02 39.08 -15.57
N THR A 113 4.34 39.27 -15.52
CA THR A 113 5.31 38.17 -15.36
C THR A 113 5.18 37.48 -14.01
N GLN A 114 4.99 38.24 -12.94
CA GLN A 114 4.80 37.71 -11.59
C GLN A 114 3.48 36.92 -11.50
N GLU A 115 2.41 37.46 -12.06
CA GLU A 115 1.11 36.80 -12.11
C GLU A 115 1.15 35.52 -12.92
N LEU A 116 1.85 35.49 -14.07
CA LEU A 116 2.03 34.29 -14.88
C LEU A 116 2.71 33.14 -14.13
N ASN A 117 3.64 33.47 -13.23
CA ASN A 117 4.37 32.49 -12.44
C ASN A 117 3.65 32.10 -11.16
N ASN A 118 2.78 32.97 -10.64
CA ASN A 118 2.05 32.77 -9.38
C ASN A 118 0.57 33.08 -9.58
N SER A 119 -0.25 32.03 -9.73
CA SER A 119 -1.70 32.20 -9.76
C SER A 119 -2.23 32.56 -8.38
N SER A 120 -2.89 33.71 -8.27
CA SER A 120 -3.61 34.12 -7.05
C SER A 120 -4.98 33.43 -6.89
N LYS A 121 -5.42 32.66 -7.89
CA LYS A 121 -6.78 32.10 -7.95
C LYS A 121 -6.86 30.64 -7.52
N ILE A 122 -5.74 29.90 -7.53
CA ILE A 122 -5.70 28.49 -7.16
C ILE A 122 -4.54 28.27 -6.21
N PHE A 123 -4.83 27.70 -5.05
CA PHE A 123 -3.83 27.33 -4.06
C PHE A 123 -3.84 25.82 -3.89
N ILE A 124 -2.68 25.21 -4.03
CA ILE A 124 -2.48 23.80 -3.71
C ILE A 124 -2.14 23.73 -2.23
N LYS A 125 -2.91 22.95 -1.47
CA LYS A 125 -2.68 22.72 -0.05
C LYS A 125 -2.50 21.23 0.20
N GLU A 126 -1.48 20.90 0.97
CA GLU A 126 -1.30 19.57 1.53
C GLU A 126 -2.05 19.48 2.87
N ASN A 127 -2.82 18.40 3.05
CA ASN A 127 -3.54 18.14 4.30
C ASN A 127 -2.72 17.18 5.16
N SER A 128 -2.65 17.45 6.46
CA SER A 128 -1.83 16.71 7.43
C SER A 128 -2.49 15.45 8.00
N HIS A 129 -3.69 15.09 7.55
CA HIS A 129 -4.39 13.89 8.00
C HIS A 129 -4.11 12.70 7.08
N SER A 130 -4.12 11.48 7.63
CA SER A 130 -3.86 10.25 6.87
C SER A 130 -4.95 10.03 5.82
N PHE A 131 -4.57 10.20 4.56
CA PHE A 131 -5.44 9.91 3.42
C PHE A 131 -5.54 8.41 3.13
N ILE A 132 -4.47 7.66 3.42
CA ILE A 132 -4.37 6.21 3.25
C ILE A 132 -4.24 5.56 4.63
N ASN A 133 -4.85 4.38 4.78
CA ASN A 133 -4.75 3.59 6.01
C ASN A 133 -3.35 3.02 6.19
N GLU A 134 -2.86 3.01 7.43
CA GLU A 134 -1.61 2.37 7.78
C GLU A 134 -1.74 0.84 7.77
N ILE A 135 -0.75 0.15 7.18
CA ILE A 135 -0.62 -1.31 7.24
C ILE A 135 0.26 -1.65 8.45
N SER A 136 -0.27 -2.44 9.39
CA SER A 136 0.46 -2.87 10.59
C SER A 136 0.41 -4.38 10.79
N ILE A 137 1.46 -4.93 11.40
CA ILE A 137 1.56 -6.35 11.75
C ILE A 137 1.30 -6.49 13.24
N ILE A 138 0.24 -7.23 13.60
CA ILE A 138 -0.08 -7.55 15.00
C ILE A 138 0.40 -8.97 15.29
N LEU A 139 1.38 -9.09 16.19
CA LEU A 139 1.86 -10.39 16.65
C LEU A 139 1.04 -10.82 17.87
N SER A 140 0.28 -11.91 17.76
CA SER A 140 -0.33 -12.51 18.94
C SER A 140 0.75 -13.22 19.77
N ALA A 141 0.91 -12.83 21.03
CA ALA A 141 1.76 -13.55 21.98
C ALA A 141 1.24 -15.00 22.08
N LYS A 142 2.11 -15.99 21.81
CA LYS A 142 1.71 -17.39 21.61
C LYS A 142 0.92 -17.95 22.80
N SER A 143 -0.20 -18.59 22.47
CA SER A 143 -0.90 -19.56 23.31
C SER A 143 0.06 -20.69 23.69
N LYS A 144 -0.03 -21.10 24.95
CA LYS A 144 0.70 -22.22 25.53
C LYS A 144 0.44 -23.47 24.70
N PHE A 145 1.49 -24.09 24.17
CA PHE A 145 1.42 -25.46 23.69
C PHE A 145 0.88 -26.33 24.83
N ASN A 146 -0.35 -26.83 24.69
CA ASN A 146 -0.91 -27.80 25.61
C ASN A 146 -0.04 -29.05 25.54
N LYS A 147 0.62 -29.34 26.67
CA LYS A 147 1.31 -30.60 26.95
C LYS A 147 0.47 -31.76 26.41
N TRP A 148 1.01 -32.48 25.44
CA TRP A 148 0.56 -33.83 25.13
C TRP A 148 0.49 -34.60 26.45
N LYS A 149 -0.72 -34.96 26.91
CA LYS A 149 -0.86 -35.94 27.98
C LYS A 149 -0.40 -37.28 27.41
N GLN A 150 0.80 -37.67 27.77
CA GLN A 150 1.28 -39.03 27.62
C GLN A 150 0.31 -39.95 28.37
N ASN A 151 -0.56 -40.66 27.66
CA ASN A 151 -1.18 -41.88 28.17
C ASN A 151 -0.14 -43.02 28.14
N ALA A 152 1.05 -42.77 28.69
CA ALA A 152 2.05 -43.80 28.93
C ALA A 152 1.62 -44.57 30.18
N ILE A 153 0.87 -45.66 29.97
CA ILE A 153 0.62 -46.64 31.02
C ILE A 153 1.98 -47.26 31.36
N THR A 154 2.54 -46.87 32.50
CA THR A 154 3.71 -47.53 33.08
C THR A 154 3.24 -48.85 33.67
N VAL A 155 3.53 -49.97 33.02
CA VAL A 155 3.39 -51.30 33.62
C VAL A 155 4.60 -51.50 34.54
N ALA A 156 4.47 -51.06 35.78
CA ALA A 156 5.42 -51.39 36.84
C ALA A 156 5.31 -52.89 37.15
N GLY A 157 6.43 -53.60 37.03
CA GLY A 157 6.55 -55.00 37.41
C GLY A 157 6.25 -55.20 38.89
N GLY A 158 5.49 -56.24 39.21
CA GLY A 158 5.14 -56.57 40.58
C GLY A 158 4.50 -57.95 40.74
N ASN A 159 5.34 -58.90 41.13
CA ASN A 159 5.04 -59.97 42.08
C ASN A 159 4.36 -61.26 41.57
N ARG A 160 5.17 -62.32 41.34
CA ARG A 160 4.76 -63.71 41.60
C ARG A 160 5.85 -64.46 42.37
N GLN A 161 5.40 -64.92 43.55
CA GLN A 161 5.95 -65.79 44.58
C GLN A 161 6.98 -66.85 44.16
N GLY A 162 7.99 -67.04 45.03
CA GLY A 162 8.89 -68.20 45.05
C GLY A 162 9.41 -68.50 46.48
N GLN A 163 8.74 -69.47 47.12
CA GLN A 163 9.05 -70.35 48.26
C GLN A 163 10.26 -70.11 49.20
N ARG A 164 10.00 -70.18 50.52
CA ARG A 164 10.92 -70.73 51.54
C ARG A 164 10.42 -72.14 51.91
N LEU A 165 11.31 -73.14 51.81
CA LEU A 165 11.11 -74.48 52.35
C LEU A 165 11.54 -74.50 53.83
N SER A 166 10.75 -75.18 54.67
CA SER A 166 11.20 -75.76 55.94
C SER A 166 11.61 -77.20 55.71
#